data_AF-A0A7C6WQF2-F1
#
_entry.id   AF-A0A7C6WQF2-F1
#
_cell.length_a   1.000
_cell.length_b   1.000
_cell.length_c   1.000
_cell.angle_alpha   90.00
_cell.angle_beta   90.00
_cell.angle_gamma   90.00
#
_symmetry.space_group_name_H-M   'P 1'
#
loop_
_entity.id
_entity.type
_entity.pdbx_description
1 polymer ?
#
loop_
_entity_poly.entity_id
_entity_poly.type
_entity_poly.pdbx_seq_one_letter_code
_entity_poly.pdbx_strand_id
1 'polypeptide(L)' 'MKLAEALILRKDLQQRLSMLDSRLSAVARVQEGDQPAENPQQLLLELMDAGTNLSLRAFCG' A
#
# COMPACT_ATOMS: atom_id res chain seq x y z
N MET A 1 -2.24 -26.83 8.30
CA MET A 1 -2.69 -26.21 7.03
C MET A 1 -2.80 -24.68 7.12
N LYS A 2 -1.84 -23.95 7.72
CA LYS A 2 -1.99 -22.48 7.90
C LYS A 2 -0.99 -21.62 7.12
N LEU A 3 0.06 -22.23 6.56
CA LEU A 3 1.11 -21.49 5.84
C LEU A 3 0.63 -21.02 4.47
N ALA A 4 -0.09 -21.87 3.73
CA ALA A 4 -0.59 -21.52 2.40
C ALA A 4 -1.58 -20.34 2.43
N GLU A 5 -2.52 -20.34 3.40
CA GLU A 5 -3.46 -19.22 3.60
C GLU A 5 -2.73 -17.94 4.02
N ALA A 6 -1.74 -18.04 4.92
CA ALA A 6 -0.92 -16.89 5.31
C ALA A 6 -0.09 -16.33 4.14
N LEU A 7 0.43 -17.19 3.27
CA LEU A 7 1.16 -16.79 2.06
C LEU A 7 0.25 -16.14 1.02
N ILE A 8 -0.97 -16.64 0.84
CA ILE A 8 -1.97 -16.02 -0.04
C ILE A 8 -2.35 -14.64 0.47
N LEU A 9 -2.64 -14.50 1.76
CA LEU A 9 -2.94 -13.21 2.39
C LEU A 9 -1.76 -12.23 2.28
N ARG A 10 -0.53 -12.72 2.48
CA ARG A 10 0.69 -11.92 2.29
C ARG A 10 0.82 -11.42 0.85
N LYS A 11 0.55 -12.28 -0.14
CA LYS A 11 0.59 -11.93 -1.56
C LYS A 11 -0.48 -10.90 -1.92
N ASP A 12 -1.69 -11.02 -1.41
CA ASP A 12 -2.78 -10.05 -1.61
C ASP A 12 -2.41 -8.67 -1.06
N LEU A 13 -1.87 -8.62 0.17
CA LEU A 13 -1.41 -7.37 0.79
C LEU A 13 -0.26 -6.73 0.01
N GLN A 14 0.68 -7.54 -0.50
CA GLN A 14 1.76 -7.05 -1.36
C GLN A 14 1.25 -6.47 -2.68
N GLN A 15 0.23 -7.09 -3.29
CA GLN A 15 -0.40 -6.55 -4.50
C GLN A 15 -1.10 -5.21 -4.23
N ARG A 16 -1.82 -5.10 -3.10
CA ARG A 16 -2.45 -3.83 -2.69
C ARG A 16 -1.43 -2.72 -2.48
N LEU A 17 -0.30 -3.03 -1.83
CA LEU A 17 0.80 -2.07 -1.63
C LEU A 17 1.38 -1.58 -2.95
N SER A 18 1.62 -2.48 -3.91
CA SER A 18 2.13 -2.09 -5.23
C SER A 18 1.15 -1.19 -6.00
N MET A 19 -0.15 -1.43 -5.85
CA MET A 19 -1.19 -0.61 -6.47
C MET A 19 -1.27 0.79 -5.83
N LEU A 20 -1.17 0.88 -4.50
CA LEU A 20 -1.10 2.15 -3.78
C LEU A 20 0.17 2.93 -4.14
N ASP A 21 1.32 2.26 -4.27
CA ASP A 21 2.59 2.89 -4.66
C ASP A 21 2.53 3.48 -6.08
N SER A 22 1.88 2.74 -7.00
CA SER A 22 1.65 3.21 -8.37
C SER A 22 0.73 4.43 -8.42
N ARG A 23 -0.35 4.42 -7.61
CA ARG A 23 -1.27 5.56 -7.47
C ARG A 23 -0.56 6.76 -6.86
N LEU A 24 0.23 6.55 -5.82
CA LEU A 24 0.97 7.62 -5.15
C LEU A 24 2.00 8.25 -6.10
N SER A 25 2.67 7.44 -6.91
CA SER A 25 3.58 7.92 -7.96
C SER A 25 2.87 8.72 -9.05
N ALA A 26 1.64 8.36 -9.42
CA ALA A 26 0.82 9.10 -10.38
C ALA A 26 0.33 10.43 -9.80
N VAL A 27 -0.13 10.42 -8.54
CA VAL A 27 -0.61 11.61 -7.82
C VAL A 27 0.54 12.55 -7.47
N ALA A 28 1.76 12.05 -7.26
CA ALA A 28 2.96 12.86 -7.08
C ALA A 28 3.41 13.53 -8.40
N ARG A 29 2.99 13.01 -9.55
CA ARG A 29 3.28 13.57 -10.89
C ARG A 29 2.07 14.34 -11.41
N VAL A 30 1.80 15.48 -10.79
CA VAL A 30 0.83 16.46 -11.31
C VAL A 30 1.52 17.47 -12.20
N GLN A 31 0.82 17.91 -13.25
CA GLN A 31 1.30 19.01 -14.09
C GLN A 31 1.09 20.35 -13.38
N GLU A 32 1.88 21.37 -13.75
CA GLU A 32 1.73 22.71 -13.19
C GLU A 32 0.32 23.25 -13.44
N GLY A 33 -0.42 23.49 -12.36
CA GLY A 33 -1.80 24.01 -12.39
C GLY A 33 -2.89 22.96 -12.14
N ASP A 34 -2.56 21.66 -12.13
CA ASP A 34 -3.52 20.60 -11.77
C ASP A 34 -3.49 20.31 -10.26
N GLN A 35 -4.68 20.14 -9.69
CA GLN A 35 -4.80 19.59 -8.34
C GLN A 35 -4.66 18.08 -8.42
N PRO A 36 -3.83 17.46 -7.56
CA PRO A 36 -3.73 16.01 -7.50
C PRO A 36 -5.13 15.41 -7.28
N ALA A 37 -5.47 14.42 -8.11
CA ALA A 37 -6.81 13.79 -8.10
C ALA A 37 -7.18 13.20 -6.73
N GLU A 38 -6.17 12.89 -5.91
CA GLU A 38 -6.31 12.44 -4.53
C GLU A 38 -5.26 13.13 -3.66
N ASN A 39 -5.48 13.20 -2.36
CA ASN A 39 -4.54 13.83 -1.45
C ASN A 39 -3.30 12.92 -1.25
N PRO A 40 -2.11 13.29 -1.76
CA PRO A 40 -0.94 12.41 -1.70
C PRO A 40 -0.53 12.10 -0.26
N GLN A 41 -0.76 13.02 0.69
CA GLN A 41 -0.49 12.78 2.11
C GLN A 41 -1.41 11.70 2.70
N GLN A 42 -2.70 11.66 2.30
CA GLN A 42 -3.62 10.62 2.76
C GLN A 42 -3.26 9.25 2.18
N LEU A 43 -2.91 9.19 0.89
CA LEU A 43 -2.44 7.96 0.24
C LEU A 43 -1.15 7.42 0.89
N LEU A 44 -0.25 8.30 1.32
CA LEU A 44 0.99 7.93 2.00
C LEU A 44 0.71 7.31 3.37
N LEU A 45 -0.23 7.89 4.13
CA LEU A 45 -0.72 7.34 5.40
C LEU A 45 -1.32 5.94 5.20
N GLU A 46 -2.18 5.77 4.18
CA GLU A 46 -2.81 4.48 3.89
C GLU A 46 -1.78 3.42 3.49
N LEU A 47 -0.75 3.80 2.71
CA LEU A 47 0.37 2.92 2.36
C LEU A 47 1.20 2.53 3.59
N MET A 48 1.50 3.48 4.48
CA MET A 48 2.22 3.21 5.73
C MET A 48 1.44 2.29 6.66
N ASP A 49 0.13 2.48 6.78
CA ASP A 49 -0.74 1.63 7.59
C ASP A 49 -0.82 0.20 7.02
N ALA A 50 -0.94 0.06 5.70
CA ALA A 50 -0.92 -1.23 5.02
C ALA A 50 0.44 -1.94 5.18
N GLY A 51 1.55 -1.20 5.09
CA GLY A 51 2.91 -1.73 5.29
C GLY A 51 3.17 -2.17 6.74
N THR A 52 2.69 -1.40 7.71
CA THR A 52 2.81 -1.71 9.14
C THR A 52 1.96 -2.94 9.52
N ASN A 53 0.77 -3.09 8.94
CA ASN A 53 -0.03 -4.31 9.11
C ASN A 53 0.68 -5.56 8.57
N LEU A 54 1.40 -5.42 7.46
CA LEU A 54 2.17 -6.52 6.88
C LEU A 54 3.36 -6.92 7.77
N SER A 55 4.06 -5.95 8.38
CA SER A 55 5.21 -6.20 9.26
C SER A 55 4.80 -6.79 10.62
N LEU A 56 3.73 -6.26 11.24
CA LEU A 56 3.23 -6.74 12.53
C LEU A 56 2.72 -8.20 12.44
N ARG A 57 2.06 -8.58 11.34
CA ARG A 57 1.62 -9.96 11.13
C ARG A 57 2.74 -10.91 10.72
N ALA A 58 3.85 -10.39 10.18
CA ALA A 58 5.02 -11.20 9.83
C ALA A 58 5.92 -11.51 11.04
N PHE A 59 5.88 -10.69 12.10
CA PHE A 59 6.75 -10.83 13.28
C PHE A 59 6.09 -11.56 14.47
N CYS A 60 4.76 -11.77 14.43
CA CYS A 60 4.00 -12.42 15.51
C CYS A 60 3.77 -13.92 15.27
N GLY A 61 4.75 -14.61 14.67
CA GLY A 61 4.69 -16.04 14.33
C GLY A 61 5.88 -16.81 14.86
#